data_AF-A0A2V9UQU3-F1
#
_entry.id   AF-A0A2V9UQU3-F1
#
_cell.length_a   1.000
_cell.length_b   1.000
_cell.length_c   1.000
_cell.angle_alpha   90.00
_cell.angle_beta   90.00
_cell.angle_gamma   90.00
#
_symmetry.space_group_name_H-M   'P 1'
#
loop_
_entity.id
_entity.type
_entity.pdbx_description
1 polymer ?
#
loop_
_entity_poly.entity_id
_entity_poly.type
_entity_poly.pdbx_seq_one_letter_code
_entity_poly.pdbx_strand_id
1 'polypeptide(L)'
;MEIADFSGKPFPCPVCNMGLRLKISRKQKPYCMCLECGIQIFFRGQEGIKRLHKMIRSEEAVATEFNGPARAVFLYNRLQGLRRQRGHLTDKQGMHFLDSDLRKVVKALDAEIERVLAELEREVKDDAEKQK
;
A
#
# COMPACT_ATOMS: atom_id res chain seq x y z
N MET A 1 5.92 17.58 -20.11
CA MET A 1 5.65 16.63 -19.01
C MET A 1 4.15 16.43 -18.97
N GLU A 2 3.66 15.30 -19.45
CA GLU A 2 2.23 15.05 -19.53
C GLU A 2 1.68 14.64 -18.16
N ILE A 3 0.63 15.32 -17.71
CA ILE A 3 0.07 15.15 -16.37
C ILE A 3 -0.65 13.80 -16.23
N ALA A 4 -0.93 13.14 -17.37
CA ALA A 4 -1.46 11.78 -17.44
C ALA A 4 -0.52 10.73 -16.81
N ASP A 5 0.78 10.99 -16.73
CA ASP A 5 1.79 10.01 -16.28
C ASP A 5 1.66 9.60 -14.80
N PHE A 6 0.96 10.38 -13.97
CA PHE A 6 0.82 10.11 -12.54
C PHE A 6 -0.38 9.24 -12.17
N SER A 7 -1.44 9.25 -12.97
CA SER A 7 -2.73 8.69 -12.55
C SER A 7 -2.64 7.19 -12.33
N GLY A 8 -3.06 6.73 -11.15
CA GLY A 8 -3.03 5.32 -10.78
C GLY A 8 -1.65 4.76 -10.43
N LYS A 9 -0.57 5.53 -10.59
CA LYS A 9 0.77 5.12 -10.14
C LYS A 9 0.80 5.04 -8.61
N PRO A 10 1.44 4.02 -8.02
CA PRO A 10 1.50 3.88 -6.58
C PRO A 10 2.55 4.84 -5.98
N PHE A 11 2.32 5.21 -4.73
CA PHE A 11 3.20 6.04 -3.90
C PHE A 11 3.11 5.57 -2.45
N PRO A 12 4.21 5.35 -1.73
CA PRO A 12 4.15 4.83 -0.36
C PRO A 12 3.56 5.85 0.61
N CYS A 13 2.67 5.40 1.48
CA CYS A 13 2.24 6.18 2.63
C CYS A 13 3.45 6.47 3.55
N PRO A 14 3.77 7.72 3.88
CA PRO A 14 4.90 8.04 4.76
C PRO A 14 4.70 7.57 6.21
N VAL A 15 3.50 7.12 6.56
CA VAL A 15 3.17 6.64 7.93
C VAL A 15 3.17 5.12 8.00
N CYS A 16 2.48 4.43 7.08
CA CYS A 16 2.31 2.97 7.13
C CYS A 16 2.97 2.22 5.96
N ASN A 17 3.63 2.94 5.05
CA ASN A 17 4.24 2.41 3.83
C ASN A 17 3.32 1.66 2.86
N MET A 18 1.99 1.70 3.09
CA MET A 18 1.01 1.14 2.16
C MET A 18 1.07 1.86 0.81
N GLY A 19 0.99 1.11 -0.29
CA GLY A 19 0.94 1.68 -1.64
C GLY A 19 -0.35 2.46 -1.88
N LEU A 20 -0.25 3.77 -2.03
CA LEU A 20 -1.36 4.68 -2.29
C LEU A 20 -1.44 4.98 -3.78
N ARG A 21 -2.65 4.96 -4.36
CA ARG A 21 -2.83 5.34 -5.77
C ARG A 21 -2.81 6.87 -5.90
N LEU A 22 -1.92 7.38 -6.73
CA LEU A 22 -1.91 8.78 -7.12
C LEU A 22 -3.14 9.11 -7.98
N LYS A 23 -3.73 10.25 -7.67
CA LYS A 23 -4.88 10.83 -8.34
C LYS A 23 -4.51 12.22 -8.84
N ILE A 24 -5.21 12.69 -9.87
CA ILE A 24 -5.06 14.05 -10.38
C ILE A 24 -6.29 14.87 -9.98
N SER A 25 -6.04 16.03 -9.35
CA SER A 25 -7.11 16.96 -8.96
C SER A 25 -7.63 17.74 -10.18
N ARG A 26 -8.79 18.40 -10.05
CA ARG A 26 -9.33 19.31 -11.09
C ARG A 26 -8.35 20.41 -11.50
N LYS A 27 -7.43 20.81 -10.60
CA LYS A 27 -6.35 21.78 -10.85
C LYS A 27 -5.08 21.14 -11.41
N GLN A 28 -5.16 19.91 -11.91
CA GLN A 28 -4.04 19.18 -12.50
C GLN A 28 -2.85 18.99 -11.55
N LYS A 29 -3.13 18.81 -10.25
CA LYS A 29 -2.11 18.53 -9.21
C LYS A 29 -2.22 17.09 -8.72
N PRO A 30 -1.12 16.33 -8.66
CA PRO A 30 -1.10 14.99 -8.11
C PRO A 30 -1.38 14.99 -6.60
N TYR A 31 -2.11 13.99 -6.13
CA TYR A 31 -2.36 13.77 -4.71
C TYR A 31 -2.64 12.29 -4.43
N CYS A 32 -2.48 11.86 -3.17
CA CYS A 32 -2.92 10.55 -2.71
C CYS A 32 -3.47 10.66 -1.27
N MET A 33 -4.20 9.63 -0.84
CA MET A 33 -4.86 9.59 0.47
C MET A 33 -4.67 8.21 1.09
N CYS A 34 -4.34 8.16 2.37
CA CYS A 34 -4.36 6.96 3.18
C CYS A 34 -5.49 7.10 4.21
N LEU A 35 -6.61 6.38 3.98
CA LEU A 35 -7.76 6.42 4.89
C LEU A 35 -7.43 5.80 6.25
N GLU A 36 -6.61 4.74 6.27
CA GLU A 36 -6.12 4.09 7.51
C GLU A 36 -5.33 5.05 8.40
N CYS A 37 -4.44 5.85 7.81
CA CYS A 37 -3.61 6.80 8.56
C CYS A 37 -4.25 8.19 8.69
N GLY A 38 -5.42 8.42 8.08
CA GLY A 38 -6.07 9.73 8.05
C GLY A 38 -5.26 10.83 7.37
N ILE A 39 -4.34 10.49 6.46
CA ILE A 39 -3.48 11.48 5.79
C ILE A 39 -3.84 11.67 4.33
N GLN A 40 -3.63 12.90 3.86
CA GLN A 40 -3.72 13.28 2.46
C GLN A 40 -2.45 14.03 2.06
N ILE A 41 -1.85 13.61 0.95
CA ILE A 41 -0.58 14.16 0.45
C ILE A 41 -0.87 14.87 -0.86
N PHE A 42 -0.48 16.14 -0.92
CA PHE A 42 -0.58 16.95 -2.14
C PHE A 42 0.80 17.31 -2.63
N PHE A 43 1.08 17.00 -3.89
CA PHE A 43 2.34 17.40 -4.52
C PHE A 43 2.16 18.76 -5.21
N ARG A 44 2.94 19.74 -4.76
CA ARG A 44 2.86 21.14 -5.18
C ARG A 44 4.23 21.67 -5.57
N GLY A 45 4.24 22.80 -6.28
CA GLY A 45 5.45 23.39 -6.84
C GLY A 45 5.96 22.60 -8.06
N GLN A 46 6.60 23.29 -9.00
CA GLN A 46 7.13 22.63 -10.19
C GLN A 46 8.22 21.61 -9.82
N GLU A 47 9.14 21.98 -8.93
CA GLU A 47 10.23 21.11 -8.51
C GLU A 47 9.76 19.87 -7.75
N GLY A 48 8.79 20.01 -6.85
CA GLY A 48 8.19 18.87 -6.15
C GLY A 48 7.51 17.89 -7.11
N ILE A 49 6.78 18.40 -8.10
CA ILE A 49 6.11 17.57 -9.12
C ILE A 49 7.13 16.90 -10.05
N LYS A 50 8.19 17.61 -10.46
CA LYS A 50 9.29 17.02 -11.25
C LYS A 50 10.00 15.88 -10.50
N ARG A 51 10.27 16.06 -9.20
CA ARG A 51 10.87 15.03 -8.36
C ARG A 51 9.97 13.81 -8.24
N LEU A 52 8.67 14.02 -7.98
CA LEU A 52 7.69 12.94 -7.98
C LEU A 52 7.67 12.19 -9.32
N HIS A 53 7.68 12.91 -10.44
CA HIS A 53 7.69 12.31 -11.77
C HIS A 53 8.94 11.47 -11.99
N LYS A 54 10.10 11.99 -11.60
CA LYS A 54 11.37 11.24 -11.66
C LYS A 54 11.23 9.95 -10.85
N MET A 55 10.82 10.03 -9.59
CA MET A 55 10.66 8.88 -8.71
C MET A 55 9.70 7.83 -9.28
N ILE A 56 8.59 8.24 -9.89
CA ILE A 56 7.62 7.29 -10.48
C ILE A 56 8.18 6.63 -11.73
N ARG A 57 8.92 7.37 -12.57
CA ARG A 57 9.52 6.85 -13.81
C ARG A 57 10.74 5.97 -13.57
N SER A 58 11.55 6.30 -12.57
CA SER A 58 12.66 5.47 -12.11
C SER A 58 12.18 4.27 -11.31
N GLU A 59 10.86 4.12 -11.14
CA GLU A 59 10.24 3.15 -10.25
C GLU A 59 10.63 3.32 -8.76
N GLU A 60 11.44 4.32 -8.38
CA GLU A 60 11.79 4.64 -6.99
C GLU A 60 10.57 4.98 -6.10
N ALA A 61 9.47 5.49 -6.67
CA ALA A 61 8.22 5.77 -5.96
C ALA A 61 7.25 4.58 -5.94
N VAL A 62 7.47 3.58 -6.78
CA VAL A 62 6.65 2.38 -6.87
C VAL A 62 7.40 1.28 -6.14
N ALA A 63 6.69 0.36 -5.49
CA ALA A 63 7.26 -0.85 -4.93
C ALA A 63 7.86 -1.82 -5.97
N THR A 64 8.34 -1.33 -7.12
CA THR A 64 9.11 -2.07 -8.13
C THR A 64 10.54 -1.52 -8.06
N GLU A 65 11.53 -2.18 -7.49
CA GLU A 65 11.66 -3.52 -6.97
C GLU A 65 12.21 -3.30 -5.57
N PHE A 66 11.41 -3.55 -4.53
CA PHE A 66 12.07 -3.89 -3.29
C PHE A 66 12.73 -5.25 -3.56
N ASN A 67 14.01 -5.27 -3.93
CA ASN A 67 14.81 -6.47 -3.91
C ASN A 67 15.44 -6.57 -2.52
N GLY A 68 15.42 -7.76 -1.92
CA GLY A 68 15.98 -8.00 -0.59
C GLY A 68 15.18 -7.37 0.56
N PRO A 69 15.83 -6.89 1.64
CA PRO A 69 15.17 -6.62 2.94
C PRO A 69 14.00 -5.64 2.89
N ALA A 70 14.01 -4.69 1.96
CA ALA A 70 12.95 -3.70 1.85
C ALA A 70 11.61 -4.30 1.40
N ARG A 71 11.61 -5.47 0.73
CA ARG A 71 10.40 -6.17 0.29
C ARG A 71 9.74 -6.88 1.44
N ALA A 72 10.55 -7.57 2.24
CA ALA A 72 10.12 -8.18 3.48
C ALA A 72 9.49 -7.13 4.41
N VAL A 73 10.12 -5.95 4.53
CA VAL A 73 9.57 -4.83 5.33
C VAL A 73 8.24 -4.32 4.74
N PHE A 74 8.12 -4.17 3.42
CA PHE A 74 6.87 -3.78 2.79
C PHE A 74 5.75 -4.80 3.02
N LEU A 75 6.02 -6.08 2.76
CA LEU A 75 5.08 -7.18 2.96
C LEU A 75 4.66 -7.28 4.42
N TYR A 76 5.60 -7.13 5.36
CA TYR A 76 5.31 -7.07 6.79
C TYR A 76 4.39 -5.90 7.15
N ASN A 77 4.68 -4.70 6.67
CA ASN A 77 3.84 -3.52 6.95
C ASN A 77 2.42 -3.68 6.36
N ARG A 78 2.31 -4.26 5.16
CA ARG A 78 1.02 -4.62 4.54
C ARG A 78 0.27 -5.64 5.40
N LEU A 79 0.93 -6.69 5.87
CA LEU A 79 0.37 -7.70 6.76
C LEU A 79 -0.17 -7.09 8.05
N GLN A 80 0.58 -6.20 8.69
CA GLN A 80 0.14 -5.50 9.91
C GLN A 80 -1.05 -4.57 9.64
N GLY A 81 -1.09 -3.92 8.48
CA GLY A 81 -2.26 -3.15 8.03
C GLY A 81 -3.51 -4.01 7.93
N LEU A 82 -3.44 -5.12 7.20
CA LEU A 82 -4.57 -6.05 7.02
C LEU A 82 -5.06 -6.63 8.34
N ARG A 83 -4.15 -6.99 9.26
CA ARG A 83 -4.50 -7.49 10.61
C ARG A 83 -5.26 -6.44 11.43
N ARG A 84 -4.85 -5.17 11.38
CA ARG A 84 -5.56 -4.07 12.05
C ARG A 84 -6.97 -3.86 11.47
N GLN A 85 -7.09 -3.86 10.15
CA GLN A 85 -8.39 -3.76 9.46
C GLN A 85 -9.33 -4.90 9.87
N ARG A 86 -8.82 -6.14 9.88
CA ARG A 86 -9.58 -7.31 10.32
C ARG A 86 -10.05 -7.17 11.77
N GLY A 87 -9.14 -6.78 12.68
CA GLY A 87 -9.47 -6.56 14.09
C GLY A 87 -10.62 -5.56 14.26
N HIS A 88 -10.49 -4.40 13.63
CA HIS A 88 -11.51 -3.35 13.69
C HIS A 88 -12.89 -3.79 13.15
N LEU A 89 -12.93 -4.62 12.10
CA LEU A 89 -14.18 -5.19 11.59
C LEU A 89 -14.74 -6.28 12.50
N THR A 90 -13.88 -7.07 13.14
CA THR A 90 -14.29 -8.13 14.07
C THR A 90 -14.86 -7.53 15.36
N ASP A 91 -14.27 -6.45 15.87
CA ASP A 91 -14.76 -5.72 17.04
C ASP A 91 -16.18 -5.16 16.78
N LYS A 92 -16.43 -4.68 15.55
CA LYS A 92 -17.77 -4.24 15.11
C LYS A 92 -18.76 -5.38 14.97
N GLN A 93 -18.29 -6.58 14.61
CA GLN A 93 -19.11 -7.78 14.50
C GLN A 93 -19.60 -8.27 15.87
N GLY A 94 -18.85 -8.03 16.95
CA GLY A 94 -19.28 -8.29 18.32
C GLY A 94 -20.40 -7.37 18.81
N MET A 95 -20.55 -6.18 18.22
CA MET A 95 -21.57 -5.19 18.58
C MET A 95 -22.83 -5.24 17.70
N HIS A 96 -22.76 -5.80 16.49
CA HIS A 96 -23.89 -5.88 15.57
C HIS A 96 -24.16 -7.32 15.14
N PHE A 97 -25.32 -7.85 15.54
CA PHE A 97 -25.83 -9.17 15.14
C PHE A 97 -25.89 -9.29 13.60
N LEU A 98 -25.20 -10.31 13.06
CA LEU A 98 -25.48 -10.98 11.77
C LEU A 98 -25.38 -10.18 10.45
N ASP A 99 -24.47 -9.21 10.32
CA ASP A 99 -24.20 -8.65 8.98
C ASP A 99 -23.49 -9.69 8.06
N SER A 100 -24.18 -10.09 6.99
CA SER A 100 -23.67 -11.03 5.97
C SER A 100 -22.50 -10.42 5.19
N ASP A 101 -22.55 -9.12 4.93
CA ASP A 101 -21.57 -8.44 4.09
C ASP A 101 -20.30 -8.19 4.89
N LEU A 102 -20.41 -7.86 6.17
CA LEU A 102 -19.28 -7.82 7.09
C LEU A 102 -18.51 -9.15 7.10
N ARG A 103 -19.21 -10.29 7.16
CA ARG A 103 -18.58 -11.62 7.10
C ARG A 103 -17.85 -11.87 5.78
N LYS A 104 -18.41 -11.45 4.65
CA LYS A 104 -17.74 -11.56 3.34
C LYS A 104 -16.47 -10.72 3.29
N VAL A 105 -16.50 -9.51 3.83
CA VAL A 105 -15.33 -8.62 3.89
C VAL A 105 -14.24 -9.21 4.79
N VAL A 106 -14.60 -9.70 5.99
CA VAL A 106 -13.64 -10.36 6.89
C VAL A 106 -12.99 -11.56 6.20
N LYS A 107 -13.79 -12.41 5.54
CA LYS A 107 -13.27 -13.57 4.78
C LYS A 107 -12.32 -13.16 3.65
N ALA A 108 -12.62 -12.05 2.96
CA ALA A 108 -11.75 -11.52 1.91
C ALA A 108 -10.42 -10.99 2.48
N LEU A 109 -10.45 -10.35 3.65
CA LEU A 109 -9.24 -9.92 4.36
C LEU A 109 -8.40 -11.09 4.83
N ASP A 110 -9.01 -12.16 5.36
CA ASP A 110 -8.29 -13.37 5.76
C ASP A 110 -7.58 -14.00 4.57
N ALA A 111 -8.26 -14.15 3.43
CA ALA A 111 -7.64 -14.67 2.21
C ALA A 111 -6.45 -13.80 1.73
N GLU A 112 -6.54 -12.49 1.90
CA GLU A 112 -5.45 -11.58 1.55
C GLU A 112 -4.28 -11.66 2.54
N ILE A 113 -4.55 -11.81 3.84
CA ILE A 113 -3.53 -12.04 4.86
C ILE A 113 -2.72 -13.29 4.54
N GLU A 114 -3.40 -14.40 4.21
CA GLU A 114 -2.76 -15.66 3.82
C GLU A 114 -1.87 -15.50 2.57
N ARG A 115 -2.35 -14.77 1.56
CA ARG A 115 -1.54 -14.47 0.36
C ARG A 115 -0.26 -13.71 0.71
N VAL A 116 -0.36 -12.66 1.52
CA VAL A 116 0.80 -11.84 1.90
C VAL A 116 1.78 -12.63 2.79
N LEU A 117 1.28 -13.51 3.66
CA LEU A 117 2.13 -14.43 4.44
C LEU A 117 2.92 -15.36 3.52
N ALA A 118 2.26 -15.98 2.55
CA ALA A 118 2.93 -16.86 1.59
C ALA A 118 3.94 -16.12 0.68
N GLU A 119 3.72 -14.83 0.40
CA GLU A 119 4.72 -13.98 -0.26
C GLU A 119 5.93 -13.74 0.66
N LEU A 120 5.72 -13.40 1.93
CA LEU A 120 6.79 -13.15 2.89
C LEU A 120 7.65 -14.40 3.12
N GLU A 121 7.03 -15.58 3.21
CA GLU A 121 7.74 -16.85 3.36
C GLU A 121 8.62 -17.19 2.15
N ARG A 122 8.19 -16.81 0.94
CA ARG A 122 9.00 -16.98 -0.28
C ARG A 122 10.23 -16.08 -0.26
N GLU A 123 10.08 -14.81 0.12
CA GLU A 123 11.23 -13.89 0.23
C GLU A 123 12.29 -14.40 1.22
N VAL A 124 11.86 -14.96 2.36
CA VAL A 124 12.78 -15.55 3.34
C VAL A 124 13.56 -16.74 2.77
N LYS A 125 12.91 -17.57 1.93
CA LYS A 125 13.57 -18.71 1.27
C LYS A 125 14.56 -18.24 0.21
N ASP A 126 14.16 -17.29 -0.63
CA ASP A 126 15.00 -16.74 -1.70
C ASP A 126 16.25 -16.03 -1.14
N ASP A 127 16.13 -15.34 0.00
CA ASP A 127 17.27 -14.71 0.68
C ASP A 127 18.23 -15.75 1.30
N ALA A 128 17.69 -16.86 1.82
CA ALA A 128 18.51 -17.95 2.38
C ALA A 128 19.30 -18.71 1.29
N GLU A 129 18.74 -18.82 0.08
CA GLU A 129 19.41 -19.46 -1.06
C GLU A 129 20.51 -18.58 -1.67
N LYS A 130 20.36 -17.25 -1.66
CA LYS A 130 21.38 -16.30 -2.15
C LYS A 130 22.61 -16.16 -1.25
N GLN A 131 22.54 -16.65 0.00
CA GLN A 131 23.65 -16.61 0.97
C GLN A 131 24.49 -17.89 1.01
N LYS A 132 24.16 -18.89 0.18
CA LYS A 132 24.97 -20.11 -0.04
C LYS A 132 25.83 -19.98 -1.29
#